data_AF-A0A4C1T0M9-F1
#
_entry.id   AF-A0A4C1T0M9-F1
#
_cell.length_a   1.000
_cell.length_b   1.000
_cell.length_c   1.000
_cell.angle_alpha   90.00
_cell.angle_beta   90.00
_cell.angle_gamma   90.00
#
_symmetry.space_group_name_H-M   'P 1'
#
loop_
_entity.id
_entity.type
_entity.pdbx_description
1 polymer ?
#
loop_
_entity_poly.entity_id
_entity_poly.type
_entity_poly.pdbx_seq_one_letter_code
_entity_poly.pdbx_strand_id
1 'polypeptide(L)'
;MIIPHIKIYQQRTAKTTRGRKDLPFHSYVLSVIKNTTKAERMACAIVGLLVLGCIGLIVYFTVFFNTYEDVADDPADWNITRQQWYAQHFETTTISESFRPVRLVIIGHSVSAECFTFIVCAAELRSLQGWFISYHGWDIP
;
A
#
# COMPACT_ATOMS: atom_id res chain seq x y z
N MET A 1 59.93 19.64 -0.11
CA MET A 1 58.66 18.90 0.05
C MET A 1 58.29 19.00 1.53
N ILE A 2 57.56 20.03 2.00
CA ILE A 2 56.08 20.16 2.09
C ILE A 2 55.50 18.85 2.68
N ILE A 3 54.84 18.71 3.86
CA ILE A 3 53.69 19.38 4.52
C ILE A 3 53.61 18.91 6.01
N PRO A 4 52.94 19.64 6.92
CA PRO A 4 53.07 19.52 8.39
C PRO A 4 51.84 18.93 9.13
N HIS A 5 51.95 18.93 10.47
CA HIS A 5 50.88 19.05 11.49
C HIS A 5 49.80 17.96 11.63
N ILE A 6 49.89 17.13 12.68
CA ILE A 6 48.72 16.69 13.48
C ILE A 6 49.14 16.61 14.96
N LYS A 7 48.72 17.59 15.78
CA LYS A 7 48.76 17.45 17.24
C LYS A 7 47.52 16.69 17.67
N ILE A 8 47.72 15.44 18.04
CA ILE A 8 46.76 14.63 18.80
C ILE A 8 46.71 15.23 20.21
N TYR A 9 45.55 15.77 20.60
CA TYR A 9 45.22 15.97 22.01
C TYR A 9 43.89 15.29 22.27
N GLN A 10 43.98 14.00 22.54
CA GLN A 10 42.96 13.29 23.29
C GLN A 10 43.33 13.35 24.78
N GLN A 11 42.32 13.68 25.60
CA GLN A 11 42.07 13.21 26.96
C GLN A 11 41.98 14.27 28.09
N ARG A 12 40.84 14.11 28.78
CA ARG A 12 40.47 14.46 30.17
C ARG A 12 40.05 15.91 30.39
N THR A 13 38.82 16.13 30.85
CA THR A 13 38.39 15.65 32.17
C THR A 13 36.96 15.10 32.18
N ALA A 14 36.85 13.81 32.48
CA ALA A 14 35.63 13.22 33.03
C ALA A 14 35.40 13.84 34.41
N LYS A 15 34.37 14.68 34.53
CA LYS A 15 33.87 15.13 35.84
C LYS A 15 32.92 14.05 36.35
N THR A 16 33.50 13.04 37.02
CA THR A 16 32.77 12.00 37.74
C THR A 16 32.06 12.63 38.94
N THR A 17 30.81 13.07 38.78
CA THR A 17 29.89 13.30 39.91
C THR A 17 29.09 12.03 40.17
N ARG A 18 29.71 11.17 40.97
CA ARG A 18 29.08 10.07 41.68
C ARG A 18 28.07 10.68 42.67
N GLY A 19 26.77 10.50 42.43
CA GLY A 19 25.71 10.79 43.41
C GLY A 19 24.52 11.60 42.90
N ARG A 20 23.60 10.98 42.16
CA ARG A 20 22.18 11.37 42.07
C ARG A 20 21.38 10.22 41.46
N LYS A 21 21.12 9.17 42.24
CA LYS A 21 20.25 8.07 41.81
C LYS A 21 18.82 8.17 42.34
N ASP A 22 18.48 9.23 43.07
CA ASP A 22 17.20 9.29 43.82
C ASP A 22 16.43 10.59 43.55
N LEU A 23 16.19 10.95 42.29
CA LEU A 23 15.17 11.97 41.98
C LEU A 23 13.88 11.28 41.56
N PRO A 24 12.72 11.65 42.15
CA PRO A 24 11.44 11.15 41.68
C PRO A 24 11.29 11.46 40.19
N PHE A 25 10.72 10.52 39.43
CA PHE A 25 10.65 10.57 37.95
C PHE A 25 10.22 11.94 37.42
N HIS A 26 9.24 12.57 38.07
CA HIS A 26 8.74 13.90 37.71
C HIS A 26 9.82 15.00 37.81
N SER A 27 10.63 15.01 38.87
CA SER A 27 11.71 16.00 39.05
C SER A 27 12.86 15.79 38.06
N TYR A 28 13.11 14.53 37.67
CA TYR A 28 14.07 14.21 36.61
C TYR A 28 13.56 14.72 35.24
N VAL A 29 12.32 14.39 34.87
CA VAL A 29 11.70 14.85 33.62
C VAL A 29 11.68 16.38 33.53
N LEU A 30 11.27 17.07 34.60
CA LEU A 30 11.30 18.52 34.65
C LEU A 30 12.72 19.11 34.55
N SER A 31 13.73 18.46 35.13
CA SER A 31 15.12 18.92 35.02
C SER A 31 15.69 18.77 33.60
N VAL A 32 15.31 17.70 32.91
CA VAL A 32 15.67 17.47 31.50
C VAL A 32 14.96 18.47 30.60
N ILE A 33 13.67 18.74 30.83
CA ILE A 33 12.93 19.79 30.12
C ILE A 33 13.57 21.15 30.38
N LYS A 34 13.97 21.47 31.62
CA LYS A 34 14.54 22.79 31.94
C LYS A 34 15.96 22.99 31.38
N ASN A 35 16.72 21.92 31.21
CA ASN A 35 18.10 21.97 30.70
C ASN A 35 18.24 21.72 29.20
N THR A 36 17.17 21.34 28.49
CA THR A 36 17.25 21.16 27.03
C THR A 36 17.39 22.51 26.33
N THR A 37 18.24 22.55 25.31
CA THR A 37 18.50 23.77 24.55
C THR A 37 17.35 24.05 23.59
N LYS A 38 17.15 25.32 23.19
CA LYS A 38 16.09 25.69 22.25
C LYS A 38 16.17 24.88 20.93
N ALA A 39 17.38 24.53 20.49
CA ALA A 39 17.62 23.73 19.28
C ALA A 39 17.08 22.29 19.41
N GLU A 40 17.26 21.64 20.55
CA GLU A 40 16.77 20.27 20.80
C GLU A 40 15.23 20.21 20.84
N ARG A 41 14.59 21.22 21.44
CA ARG A 41 13.12 21.33 21.45
C ARG A 41 12.55 21.54 20.04
N MET A 42 13.21 22.37 19.22
CA MET A 42 12.79 22.59 17.84
C MET A 42 12.99 21.33 16.98
N ALA A 43 14.08 20.58 17.18
CA ALA A 43 14.31 19.32 16.51
C ALA A 43 13.22 18.28 16.86
N CYS A 44 12.88 18.12 18.14
CA CYS A 44 11.79 17.23 18.56
C CYS A 44 10.42 17.65 18.02
N ALA A 45 10.13 18.96 17.95
CA ALA A 45 8.88 19.45 17.40
C ALA A 45 8.74 19.15 15.90
N ILE A 46 9.81 19.33 15.12
CA ILE A 46 9.84 19.04 13.69
C ILE A 46 9.60 17.54 13.44
N VAL A 47 10.32 16.67 14.17
CA VAL A 47 10.13 15.22 14.05
C VAL A 47 8.72 14.80 14.46
N GLY A 48 8.17 15.39 15.52
CA GLY A 48 6.79 15.15 15.95
C GLY A 48 5.77 15.52 14.88
N LEU A 49 5.92 16.68 14.24
CA LEU A 49 5.05 17.11 13.15
C LEU A 49 5.13 16.20 11.92
N LEU A 50 6.34 15.73 11.57
CA LEU A 50 6.53 14.77 10.48
C LEU A 50 5.81 13.45 10.76
N VAL A 51 5.96 12.91 11.98
CA VAL A 51 5.29 11.67 12.37
C VAL A 51 3.78 11.81 12.34
N LEU A 52 3.23 12.92 12.85
CA LEU A 52 1.79 13.20 12.79
C LEU A 52 1.29 13.33 11.35
N GLY A 53 2.07 13.97 10.47
CA GLY A 53 1.77 14.05 9.04
C GLY A 53 1.74 12.68 8.37
N CYS A 54 2.72 11.82 8.66
CA CYS A 54 2.76 10.45 8.14
C CYS A 54 1.55 9.62 8.61
N ILE A 55 1.18 9.72 9.89
CA ILE A 55 -0.01 9.04 10.42
C ILE A 55 -1.27 9.56 9.73
N GLY A 56 -1.41 10.87 9.57
CA GLY A 56 -2.55 11.48 8.87
C GLY A 56 -2.66 11.03 7.42
N LEU A 57 -1.53 10.93 6.70
CA LEU A 57 -1.51 10.42 5.33
C LEU A 57 -1.93 8.94 5.27
N ILE A 58 -1.43 8.09 6.18
CA ILE A 58 -1.83 6.68 6.22
C ILE A 58 -3.34 6.56 6.46
N VAL A 59 -3.90 7.30 7.43
CA VAL A 59 -5.34 7.31 7.68
C VAL A 59 -6.11 7.83 6.46
N TYR A 60 -5.62 8.88 5.81
CA TYR A 60 -6.24 9.43 4.61
C TYR A 60 -6.30 8.40 3.46
N PHE A 61 -5.18 7.74 3.17
CA PHE A 61 -5.12 6.72 2.12
C PHE A 61 -5.92 5.46 2.48
N THR A 62 -5.95 5.05 3.74
CA THR A 62 -6.67 3.84 4.16
C THR A 62 -8.17 4.03 4.30
N VAL A 63 -8.64 5.23 4.69
CA VAL A 63 -10.06 5.49 4.93
C VAL A 63 -10.73 6.16 3.74
N PHE A 64 -10.15 7.24 3.20
CA PHE A 64 -10.81 8.06 2.18
C PHE A 64 -10.52 7.59 0.74
N PHE A 65 -9.32 7.07 0.47
CA PHE A 65 -8.99 6.58 -0.88
C PHE A 65 -9.68 5.25 -1.20
N ASN A 66 -9.78 4.33 -0.24
CA ASN A 66 -10.51 3.07 -0.45
C ASN A 66 -12.00 3.30 -0.73
N THR A 67 -12.61 4.34 -0.15
CA THR A 67 -14.01 4.69 -0.43
C THR A 67 -14.22 5.39 -1.76
N TYR A 68 -13.16 5.90 -2.41
CA TYR A 68 -13.29 6.59 -3.70
C TYR A 68 -13.43 5.61 -4.88
N GLU A 69 -13.00 4.34 -4.72
CA GLU A 69 -13.30 3.28 -5.70
C GLU A 69 -14.74 2.75 -5.60
N ASP A 70 -15.50 3.14 -4.57
CA ASP A 70 -16.89 2.69 -4.36
C ASP A 70 -17.96 3.65 -4.92
N VAL A 71 -17.58 4.67 -5.70
CA VAL A 71 -18.57 5.52 -6.39
C VAL A 71 -18.93 4.91 -7.75
N ALA A 72 -19.77 3.88 -7.70
CA ALA A 72 -20.49 3.38 -8.87
C ALA A 72 -21.98 3.70 -8.70
N ASP A 73 -22.38 4.90 -9.12
CA ASP A 73 -23.79 5.33 -9.18
C ASP A 73 -24.20 5.68 -10.63
N ASP A 74 -23.67 4.91 -11.58
CA ASP A 74 -24.24 4.73 -12.91
C ASP A 74 -24.73 3.27 -12.95
N PRO A 75 -25.90 2.93 -13.55
CA PRO A 75 -26.31 1.54 -13.66
C PRO A 75 -25.18 0.80 -14.37
N ALA A 76 -24.42 0.00 -13.60
CA ALA A 76 -23.23 -0.67 -14.08
C ALA A 76 -23.61 -1.36 -15.39
N ASP A 77 -22.91 -0.99 -16.47
CA ASP A 77 -23.17 -1.51 -17.80
C ASP A 77 -23.07 -3.04 -17.68
N TRP A 78 -24.21 -3.72 -17.62
CA TRP A 78 -24.30 -5.17 -17.37
C TRP A 78 -23.56 -5.93 -18.46
N ASN A 79 -23.37 -5.27 -19.61
CA ASN A 79 -22.61 -5.73 -20.74
C ASN A 79 -21.12 -5.36 -20.59
N ILE A 80 -20.42 -6.02 -19.68
CA ILE A 80 -18.97 -5.88 -19.53
C ILE A 80 -18.28 -6.52 -20.75
N THR A 81 -17.75 -5.68 -21.63
CA THR A 81 -16.98 -6.05 -22.81
C THR A 81 -15.62 -6.66 -22.44
N ARG A 82 -15.06 -7.44 -23.38
CA ARG A 82 -13.71 -8.02 -23.26
C ARG A 82 -12.60 -7.00 -23.00
N GLN A 83 -12.77 -5.80 -23.52
CA GLN A 83 -11.78 -4.72 -23.36
C GLN A 83 -11.80 -4.16 -21.93
N GLN A 84 -12.98 -4.11 -21.30
CA GLN A 84 -13.13 -3.57 -19.94
C GLN A 84 -12.43 -4.45 -18.89
N TRP A 85 -12.53 -5.78 -18.98
CA TRP A 85 -11.83 -6.68 -18.05
C TRP A 85 -10.41 -7.05 -18.49
N TYR A 86 -9.87 -6.38 -19.51
CA TYR A 86 -8.53 -6.60 -20.06
C TYR A 86 -8.28 -8.05 -20.49
N ALA A 87 -9.22 -8.60 -21.27
CA ALA A 87 -9.10 -9.94 -21.82
C ALA A 87 -7.83 -10.12 -22.64
N GLN A 88 -7.17 -11.26 -22.46
CA GLN A 88 -6.14 -11.71 -23.37
C GLN A 88 -6.75 -11.89 -24.77
N HIS A 89 -5.97 -11.53 -25.78
CA HIS A 89 -6.35 -11.75 -27.17
C HIS A 89 -6.42 -13.25 -27.48
N PHE A 90 -7.49 -13.66 -28.18
CA PHE A 90 -7.67 -15.04 -28.64
C PHE A 90 -8.37 -15.03 -30.00
N GLU A 91 -7.88 -15.84 -30.95
CA GLU A 91 -8.26 -15.76 -32.36
C GLU A 91 -9.71 -16.20 -32.63
N THR A 92 -10.23 -17.16 -31.88
CA THR A 92 -11.56 -17.76 -32.09
C THR A 92 -12.57 -17.32 -31.03
N THR A 93 -12.69 -16.01 -30.83
CA THR A 93 -13.67 -15.41 -29.90
C THR A 93 -15.06 -15.19 -30.51
N THR A 94 -15.24 -15.51 -31.80
CA THR A 94 -16.49 -15.28 -32.52
C THR A 94 -17.44 -16.46 -32.39
N ILE A 95 -18.67 -16.19 -31.93
CA ILE A 95 -19.76 -17.17 -31.96
C ILE A 95 -20.03 -17.53 -33.42
N SER A 96 -20.02 -18.83 -33.73
CA SER A 96 -20.37 -19.29 -35.07
C SER A 96 -21.80 -18.91 -35.41
N GLU A 97 -22.00 -18.20 -36.52
CA GLU A 97 -23.32 -17.84 -37.05
C GLU A 97 -24.25 -19.05 -37.26
N SER A 98 -23.67 -20.26 -37.35
CA SER A 98 -24.42 -21.52 -37.44
C SER A 98 -25.32 -21.80 -36.23
N PHE A 99 -25.04 -21.20 -35.07
CA PHE A 99 -25.81 -21.39 -33.84
C PHE A 99 -26.86 -20.30 -33.59
N ARG A 100 -27.08 -19.38 -34.54
CA ARG A 100 -28.16 -18.39 -34.45
C ARG A 100 -29.46 -18.92 -35.06
N PRO A 101 -30.63 -18.77 -34.40
CA PRO A 101 -30.82 -18.27 -33.03
C PRO A 101 -30.37 -19.31 -32.00
N VAL A 102 -29.86 -18.85 -30.85
CA VAL A 102 -29.40 -19.71 -29.75
C VAL A 102 -30.57 -20.56 -29.26
N ARG A 103 -30.41 -21.89 -29.25
CA ARG A 103 -31.46 -22.84 -28.85
C ARG A 103 -31.21 -23.49 -27.49
N LEU A 104 -29.97 -23.47 -27.01
CA LEU A 104 -29.54 -24.09 -25.76
C LEU A 104 -28.71 -23.09 -24.95
N VAL A 105 -29.04 -22.95 -23.67
CA VAL A 105 -28.28 -22.17 -22.70
C VAL A 105 -27.80 -23.12 -21.61
N ILE A 106 -26.49 -23.18 -21.41
CA ILE A 106 -25.86 -23.96 -20.34
C ILE A 106 -25.44 -22.98 -19.26
N ILE A 107 -25.89 -23.20 -18.03
CA ILE A 107 -25.51 -22.39 -16.86
C ILE A 107 -24.44 -23.16 -16.10
N GLY A 108 -23.26 -22.54 -15.94
CA GLY A 108 -22.14 -23.08 -15.19
C GLY A 108 -21.71 -22.16 -14.05
N HIS A 109 -20.92 -22.69 -13.13
CA HIS A 109 -20.21 -21.92 -12.12
C HIS A 109 -18.70 -22.06 -12.37
N SER A 110 -17.93 -21.05 -11.99
CA SER A 110 -16.47 -21.01 -12.22
C SER A 110 -15.68 -21.95 -11.32
N VAL A 111 -16.26 -22.40 -10.18
CA VAL A 111 -15.55 -23.11 -9.11
C VAL A 111 -14.39 -22.27 -8.51
N SER A 112 -14.36 -20.97 -8.77
CA SER A 112 -13.38 -20.02 -8.23
C SER A 112 -13.88 -19.36 -6.95
N ALA A 113 -13.05 -18.50 -6.34
CA ALA A 113 -13.50 -17.61 -5.29
C ALA A 113 -14.61 -16.68 -5.81
N GLU A 114 -15.55 -16.35 -4.92
CA GLU A 114 -16.55 -15.31 -5.17
C GLU A 114 -15.89 -13.93 -5.20
N CYS A 115 -16.44 -13.02 -6.00
CA CYS A 115 -15.94 -11.65 -6.16
C CYS A 115 -17.12 -10.66 -6.14
N PHE A 116 -16.90 -9.48 -5.58
CA PHE A 116 -17.97 -8.49 -5.34
C PHE A 116 -17.68 -7.11 -5.93
N THR A 117 -16.46 -6.86 -6.39
CA THR A 117 -16.07 -5.59 -7.02
C THR A 117 -15.55 -5.86 -8.42
N PHE A 118 -15.72 -4.89 -9.32
CA PHE A 118 -15.29 -5.02 -10.72
C PHE A 118 -13.82 -5.40 -10.84
N ILE A 119 -12.95 -4.75 -10.07
CA ILE A 119 -11.50 -4.96 -10.11
C ILE A 119 -11.14 -6.39 -9.72
N VAL A 120 -11.76 -6.92 -8.67
CA VAL A 120 -11.52 -8.30 -8.20
C VAL A 120 -12.09 -9.28 -9.21
N CYS A 121 -13.31 -9.09 -9.68
CA CYS A 121 -13.92 -9.97 -10.66
C CYS A 121 -13.17 -9.99 -12.00
N ALA A 122 -12.68 -8.84 -12.47
CA ALA A 122 -11.86 -8.75 -13.68
C ALA A 122 -10.49 -9.44 -13.50
N ALA A 123 -9.93 -9.45 -12.29
CA ALA A 123 -8.71 -10.21 -11.98
C ALA A 123 -8.96 -11.73 -12.01
N GLU A 124 -10.04 -12.19 -11.39
CA GLU A 124 -10.44 -13.60 -11.40
C GLU A 124 -10.74 -14.09 -12.83
N LEU A 125 -11.48 -13.30 -13.63
CA LEU A 125 -11.77 -13.65 -15.03
C LEU A 125 -10.49 -13.82 -15.85
N ARG A 126 -9.50 -12.93 -15.68
CA ARG A 126 -8.20 -13.05 -16.37
C ARG A 126 -7.42 -14.27 -15.92
N SER A 127 -7.49 -14.63 -14.64
CA SER A 127 -6.87 -15.85 -14.12
C SER A 127 -7.50 -17.09 -14.76
N LEU A 128 -8.83 -17.14 -14.78
CA LEU A 128 -9.59 -18.22 -15.42
C LEU A 128 -9.25 -18.32 -16.91
N GLN A 129 -9.25 -17.19 -17.61
CA GLN A 129 -8.87 -17.12 -19.02
C GLN A 129 -7.45 -17.65 -19.26
N GLY A 130 -6.49 -17.22 -18.44
CA GLY A 130 -5.11 -17.69 -18.53
C GLY A 130 -5.01 -19.20 -18.33
N TRP A 131 -5.82 -19.79 -17.44
CA TRP A 131 -5.86 -21.23 -17.23
C TRP A 131 -6.42 -21.99 -18.44
N PHE A 132 -7.55 -21.56 -19.01
CA PHE A 132 -8.13 -22.20 -20.20
C PHE A 132 -7.20 -22.13 -21.40
N ILE A 133 -6.60 -20.96 -21.65
CA ILE A 133 -5.68 -20.78 -22.77
C ILE A 133 -4.42 -21.64 -22.58
N SER A 134 -3.86 -21.65 -21.37
CA SER A 134 -2.59 -22.34 -21.10
C SER A 134 -2.74 -23.87 -21.04
N TYR A 135 -3.82 -24.36 -20.42
CA TYR A 135 -3.99 -25.78 -20.14
C TYR A 135 -4.81 -26.50 -21.21
N HIS A 136 -5.79 -25.80 -21.79
CA HIS A 136 -6.71 -26.41 -22.74
C HIS A 136 -6.56 -25.87 -24.18
N GLY A 137 -5.92 -24.72 -24.38
CA GLY A 137 -5.70 -24.15 -25.71
C GLY A 137 -6.94 -23.51 -26.34
N TRP A 138 -7.97 -23.20 -25.55
CA TRP A 138 -9.15 -22.45 -25.96
C TRP A 138 -9.47 -21.34 -24.96
N ASP A 139 -10.29 -20.38 -25.38
CA ASP A 139 -10.72 -19.28 -24.50
C ASP A 139 -11.76 -19.73 -23.48
N ILE A 140 -12.08 -18.88 -22.51
CA ILE A 140 -13.21 -19.13 -21.61
C ILE A 140 -14.53 -19.30 -22.41
N PRO A 141 -15.37 -20.30 -22.07
CA PRO A 141 -16.64 -20.56 -22.74
C PRO A 141 -17.71 -19.48 -22.49
#